data_AF-A0A7X7FPT9-F1
#
_entry.id   AF-A0A7X7FPT9-F1
#
_cell.length_a   1.000
_cell.length_b   1.000
_cell.length_c   1.000
_cell.angle_alpha   90.00
_cell.angle_beta   90.00
_cell.angle_gamma   90.00
#
_symmetry.space_group_name_H-M   'P 1'
#
loop_
_entity.id
_entity.type
_entity.pdbx_description
1 polymer ?
#
loop_
_entity_poly.entity_id
_entity_poly.type
_entity_poly.pdbx_seq_one_letter_code
_entity_poly.pdbx_strand_id
1 'polypeptide(L)' 'KCVAPDLSTFQTFLTEELTAAPNVASVKTSLVIRCAKDDPAVPFDVYEARASARD' A
#
# COMPACT_ATOMS: atom_id res chain seq x y z
N LYS A 1 0.66 1.41 0.19
CA LYS A 1 -0.31 2.13 -0.68
C LYS A 1 0.52 2.94 -1.67
N CYS A 2 0.46 2.63 -2.97
CA CYS A 2 1.04 3.50 -4.01
C CYS A 2 0.08 4.68 -4.24
N VAL A 3 0.60 5.90 -4.34
CA VAL A 3 -0.19 7.11 -4.56
C VAL A 3 0.42 7.83 -5.76
N ALA A 4 -0.42 8.14 -6.75
CA ALA A 4 -0.05 8.88 -7.93
C ALA A 4 -1.02 10.05 -8.12
N PRO A 5 -0.58 11.18 -8.68
CA PRO A 5 -1.42 12.36 -8.90
C PRO A 5 -2.53 12.09 -9.93
N ASP A 6 -2.32 11.16 -10.86
CA ASP A 6 -3.26 10.79 -11.91
C ASP A 6 -2.97 9.38 -12.46
N LEU A 7 -3.85 8.89 -13.34
CA LEU A 7 -3.75 7.56 -13.93
C LEU A 7 -2.59 7.42 -14.93
N SER A 8 -2.21 8.49 -15.62
CA SER A 8 -1.12 8.47 -16.60
C SER A 8 0.22 8.29 -15.90
N THR A 9 0.47 9.09 -14.86
CA THR A 9 1.65 8.96 -13.98
C THR A 9 1.73 7.58 -13.35
N PHE A 10 0.58 7.04 -12.88
CA PHE A 10 0.51 5.69 -12.35
C PHE A 10 0.85 4.62 -13.40
N GLN A 11 0.31 4.75 -14.62
CA GLN A 11 0.58 3.80 -15.70
C GLN A 11 2.06 3.81 -16.09
N THR A 12 2.66 4.99 -16.29
CA THR A 12 4.09 5.13 -16.60
C THR A 12 4.94 4.43 -15.55
N PHE A 13 4.69 4.69 -14.26
CA PHE A 13 5.39 4.00 -13.18
C PHE A 13 5.25 2.47 -13.27
N LEU A 14 4.03 1.97 -13.49
CA LEU A 14 3.80 0.53 -13.57
C LEU A 14 4.57 -0.09 -14.74
N THR A 15 4.49 0.50 -15.94
CA THR A 15 5.00 -0.11 -17.17
C THR A 15 6.49 0.10 -17.40
N GLU A 16 7.02 1.26 -17.00
CA GLU A 16 8.40 1.65 -17.29
C GLU A 16 9.35 1.38 -16.11
N GLU A 17 8.85 1.40 -14.87
CA GLU A 17 9.68 1.21 -13.68
C GLU A 17 9.40 -0.13 -13.01
N LEU A 18 8.16 -0.34 -12.54
CA LEU A 18 7.87 -1.46 -11.64
C LEU A 18 7.88 -2.82 -12.35
N THR A 19 7.23 -2.94 -13.51
CA THR A 19 7.25 -4.22 -14.27
C THR A 19 8.60 -4.51 -14.93
N ALA A 20 9.44 -3.49 -15.11
CA ALA A 20 10.78 -3.65 -15.66
C ALA A 20 11.82 -4.04 -14.58
N ALA A 21 11.49 -3.89 -13.29
CA ALA A 21 12.40 -4.17 -12.20
C ALA A 21 12.77 -5.67 -12.10
N PRO A 22 14.01 -5.99 -11.69
CA PRO A 22 14.43 -7.38 -11.50
C PRO A 22 13.56 -8.07 -10.44
N ASN A 23 13.25 -9.35 -10.66
CA ASN A 23 12.40 -10.19 -9.80
C ASN A 23 10.92 -9.79 -9.77
N VAL A 24 10.43 -8.97 -10.70
CA VAL A 24 9.00 -8.66 -10.83
C VAL A 24 8.42 -9.42 -12.04
N ALA A 25 7.71 -10.53 -11.77
CA ALA A 25 7.10 -11.34 -12.82
C ALA A 25 5.75 -10.78 -13.30
N SER A 26 4.96 -10.19 -12.40
CA SER A 26 3.69 -9.55 -12.71
C SER A 26 3.27 -8.61 -11.59
N VAL A 27 2.44 -7.62 -11.93
CA VAL A 27 1.88 -6.66 -10.96
C VAL A 27 0.36 -6.68 -11.08
N LYS A 28 -0.32 -6.86 -9.96
CA LYS A 28 -1.78 -6.70 -9.85
C LYS A 28 -2.08 -5.47 -9.03
N THR A 29 -2.91 -4.58 -9.56
CA THR A 29 -3.28 -3.33 -8.91
C THR A 29 -4.77 -3.29 -8.60
N SER A 30 -5.16 -2.39 -7.70
CA SER A 30 -6.55 -2.14 -7.33
C SER A 30 -6.69 -0.66 -7.01
N LEU A 31 -7.72 -0.03 -7.60
CA LEU A 31 -7.96 1.40 -7.45
C LEU A 31 -8.95 1.63 -6.30
N VAL A 32 -8.62 2.59 -5.44
CA VAL A 32 -9.53 3.05 -4.39
C VAL A 32 -10.42 4.15 -4.95
N ILE A 33 -11.74 3.92 -4.97
CA ILE A 33 -12.74 4.90 -5.45
C ILE A 33 -13.24 5.80 -4.32
N ARG A 34 -13.40 5.26 -3.10
CA ARG A 34 -13.77 6.02 -1.91
C ARG A 34 -12.98 5.51 -0.71
N CYS A 35 -12.44 6.43 0.08
CA CYS A 35 -11.80 6.10 1.35
C CYS A 35 -12.83 6.22 2.48
N ALA A 36 -13.09 5.12 3.20
CA ALA A 36 -14.02 5.12 4.33
C ALA A 36 -13.35 5.55 5.65
N LYS A 37 -12.06 5.23 5.81
CA LYS A 37 -11.23 5.61 6.95
C LYS A 37 -9.78 5.73 6.47
N ASP A 38 -9.12 6.83 6.81
CA ASP A 38 -7.71 7.11 6.43
C ASP A 38 -6.82 7.28 7.67
N ASP A 39 -7.22 6.73 8.81
CA ASP A 39 -6.39 6.68 10.02
C ASP A 39 -5.54 5.39 10.04
N PRO A 40 -4.37 5.41 10.69
CA PRO A 40 -3.58 4.20 10.95
C PRO A 40 -4.43 3.10 11.60
N ALA A 41 -4.11 1.85 11.28
CA ALA A 41 -4.93 0.69 11.61
C ALA A 41 -5.11 0.48 13.12
N VAL A 42 -4.22 -0.28 13.75
CA VAL A 42 -4.27 -0.53 15.19
C VAL A 42 -3.56 0.62 15.89
N PRO A 43 -4.23 1.35 16.80
CA PRO A 43 -3.55 2.31 17.66
C PRO A 43 -2.37 1.66 18.39
N PHE A 44 -1.27 2.38 18.54
CA PHE A 44 -0.02 1.80 19.03
C PHE A 44 -0.13 1.30 20.49
N ASP A 45 -0.90 2.00 21.31
CA ASP A 45 -1.29 1.59 22.67
C ASP A 45 -1.98 0.22 22.69
N VAL A 46 -2.83 -0.08 21.71
CA VAL A 46 -3.49 -1.39 21.57
C VAL A 46 -2.49 -2.47 21.13
N TYR A 47 -1.50 -2.12 20.32
CA TYR A 47 -0.43 -3.06 19.93
C TYR A 47 0.46 -3.43 21.13
N GLU A 48 0.93 -2.43 21.88
CA GLU A 48 1.79 -2.62 23.05
C GLU A 48 1.10 -3.46 24.13
N ALA A 49 -0.16 -3.16 24.45
CA ALA A 49 -0.94 -3.92 25.43
C ALA A 49 -1.10 -5.41 25.06
N ARG A 50 -1.17 -5.72 23.76
CA ARG A 50 -1.26 -7.11 23.27
C ARG A 50 0.08 -7.83 23.28
N ALA A 51 1.17 -7.11 23.03
CA ALA A 51 2.52 -7.66 23.10
C ALA A 51 2.87 -8.03 24.55
N SER A 52 2.61 -7.13 25.51
CA SER A 52 2.86 -7.38 26.93
C SER A 52 2.00 -8.48 27.55
N ALA A 53 0.83 -8.78 26.96
CA ALA A 53 -0.06 -9.84 27.41
C ALA A 53 0.29 -11.23 26.84
N ARG A 54 1.26 -11.32 25.92
CA ARG A 54 1.72 -12.56 25.29
C ARG A 54 3.03 -13.11 25.88
N ASP A 55 3.73 -12.31 26.69
CA ASP A 55 4.85 -12.71 27.55
C ASP A 55 4.33 -13.18 28.92
#